data_AF-A0A835HZC3-F1
#
_entry.id   AF-A0A835HZC3-F1
#
_cell.length_a   1.000
_cell.length_b   1.000
_cell.length_c   1.000
_cell.angle_alpha   90.00
_cell.angle_beta   90.00
_cell.angle_gamma   90.00
#
_symmetry.space_group_name_H-M   'P 1'
#
loop_
_entity.id
_entity.type
_entity.pdbx_description
1 polymer ?
#
loop_
_entity_poly.entity_id
_entity_poly.type
_entity_poly.pdbx_seq_one_letter_code
_entity_poly.pdbx_strand_id
1 'polypeptide(L)'
;MQSQPFSDAVTGLFACGLGVATSDEAACIAKFMVNFHVGPERSSDLFKLKQNFRTHSSVLNLAQSVLTLLCHFFPKSVDKLESETSLVHGELPVLLQSCDQNVLKNIFHSNVGNSNGVITFRAQQVILVRDDCAKEQVIEQVGKNALVLTIIKCTGLEFQDVLLYNFFEKAPLEPGWEVVYEFMVHKNLLGARSLKYPPFNKDRHSALCNELKELYVAITRTRQRLWVFESISHPLFDYWKKLGVVKLGEFDFSFGSGMLVFCKLEEWNLCG
;
A
#
# COMPACT_ATOMS: atom_id res chain seq x y z
N MET A 1 -45.30 -7.52 -2.58
CA MET A 1 -45.03 -6.21 -1.95
C MET A 1 -43.92 -6.44 -0.95
N GLN A 2 -42.68 -6.37 -1.42
CA GLN A 2 -41.72 -5.28 -1.16
C GLN A 2 -41.41 -5.10 0.33
N SER A 3 -40.26 -5.63 0.77
CA SER A 3 -39.12 -4.79 1.18
C SER A 3 -37.95 -5.67 1.69
N GLN A 4 -36.81 -5.49 1.04
CA GLN A 4 -35.45 -5.76 1.52
C GLN A 4 -34.69 -4.42 1.35
N PRO A 5 -33.49 -4.22 1.92
CA PRO A 5 -32.93 -4.81 3.14
C PRO A 5 -32.12 -3.79 3.99
N PHE A 6 -31.75 -4.23 5.19
CA PHE A 6 -30.87 -3.60 6.19
C PHE A 6 -29.38 -3.47 5.77
N SER A 7 -29.08 -3.25 4.47
CA SER A 7 -27.72 -3.44 3.89
C SER A 7 -26.84 -2.18 3.81
N ASP A 8 -27.33 -0.99 4.13
CA ASP A 8 -26.67 0.27 3.71
C ASP A 8 -25.82 0.96 4.80
N ALA A 9 -25.55 0.33 5.94
CA ALA A 9 -24.89 1.01 7.06
C ALA A 9 -23.35 0.91 7.13
N VAL A 10 -22.66 0.20 6.21
CA VAL A 10 -21.21 -0.10 6.36
C VAL A 10 -20.31 0.65 5.37
N THR A 11 -20.84 1.54 4.52
CA THR A 11 -20.07 2.06 3.36
C THR A 11 -19.56 3.50 3.51
N GLY A 12 -19.18 3.92 4.71
CA GLY A 12 -18.65 5.27 4.90
C GLY A 12 -17.59 5.31 5.97
N LEU A 13 -16.33 5.15 5.58
CA LEU A 13 -15.16 5.72 6.26
C LEU A 13 -13.90 5.37 5.44
N PHE A 14 -13.65 6.14 4.39
CA PHE A 14 -12.30 6.28 3.80
C PHE A 14 -11.88 7.76 3.71
N ALA A 15 -12.60 8.64 4.42
CA ALA A 15 -12.21 10.03 4.58
C ALA A 15 -11.21 10.12 5.75
N CYS A 16 -10.03 10.67 5.47
CA CYS A 16 -8.98 11.10 6.42
C CYS A 16 -7.78 10.17 6.69
N GLY A 17 -7.56 9.11 5.92
CA GLY A 17 -6.33 8.31 6.08
C GLY A 17 -6.28 7.44 7.33
N LEU A 18 -7.45 7.12 7.89
CA LEU A 18 -7.64 5.99 8.80
C LEU A 18 -8.09 4.79 7.96
N GLY A 19 -7.49 3.64 8.26
CA GLY A 19 -7.66 2.38 7.55
C GLY A 19 -9.05 1.78 7.71
N VAL A 20 -9.20 0.61 7.10
CA VAL A 20 -10.42 -0.20 7.03
C VAL A 20 -11.05 -0.35 8.42
N ALA A 21 -12.28 0.15 8.61
CA ALA A 21 -13.05 -0.07 9.82
C ALA A 21 -13.60 -1.51 9.84
N THR A 22 -13.38 -2.23 10.93
CA THR A 22 -14.05 -3.53 11.18
C THR A 22 -15.46 -3.30 11.76
N SER A 23 -16.33 -4.32 11.74
CA SER A 23 -17.74 -4.17 12.15
C SER A 23 -17.94 -3.68 13.58
N ASP A 24 -16.99 -3.95 14.48
CA ASP A 24 -17.06 -3.52 15.89
C ASP A 24 -16.66 -2.05 16.09
N GLU A 25 -15.79 -1.50 15.23
CA GLU A 25 -15.45 -0.07 15.22
C GLU A 25 -16.59 0.79 14.66
N ALA A 26 -17.34 0.26 13.69
CA ALA A 26 -18.55 0.90 13.17
C ALA A 26 -19.62 1.11 14.25
N ALA A 27 -19.72 0.22 15.24
CA ALA A 27 -20.65 0.37 16.37
C ALA A 27 -20.24 1.48 17.34
N CYS A 28 -18.94 1.69 17.57
CA CYS A 28 -18.45 2.82 18.36
C CYS A 28 -18.66 4.15 17.65
N ILE A 29 -18.45 4.21 16.32
CA ILE A 29 -18.69 5.40 15.52
C ILE A 29 -20.20 5.71 15.44
N ALA A 30 -21.05 4.70 15.27
CA ALA A 30 -22.50 4.86 15.29
C ALA A 30 -22.99 5.39 16.66
N LYS A 31 -22.44 4.89 17.79
CA LYS A 31 -22.72 5.44 19.12
C LYS A 31 -22.27 6.89 19.28
N PHE A 32 -21.17 7.28 18.65
CA PHE A 32 -20.69 8.67 18.64
C PHE A 32 -21.62 9.58 17.81
N MET A 33 -22.14 9.08 16.68
CA MET A 33 -23.07 9.82 15.81
C MET A 33 -24.49 9.94 16.39
N VAL A 34 -24.96 8.96 17.18
CA VAL A 34 -26.30 9.01 17.82
C VAL A 34 -26.41 10.10 18.91
N ASN A 35 -25.29 10.53 19.50
CA ASN A 35 -25.29 11.58 20.53
C ASN A 35 -25.37 13.02 19.97
N PHE A 36 -25.22 13.20 18.66
CA PHE A 36 -25.48 14.49 18.01
C PHE A 36 -26.89 14.46 17.42
N HIS A 37 -27.87 14.97 18.17
CA HIS A 37 -29.17 15.35 17.60
C HIS A 37 -28.95 16.49 16.59
N VAL A 38 -28.78 16.14 15.31
CA VAL A 38 -28.75 17.09 14.20
C VAL A 38 -30.18 17.19 13.65
N GLY A 39 -30.82 18.34 13.91
CA GLY A 39 -32.06 18.75 13.26
C GLY A 39 -31.88 18.96 11.75
N PRO A 40 -32.97 19.21 11.00
CA PRO A 40 -32.98 19.02 9.56
C PRO A 40 -32.12 20.04 8.81
N GLU A 41 -31.40 19.54 7.82
CA GLU A 41 -30.74 20.24 6.69
C GLU A 41 -29.85 21.46 7.01
N ARG A 42 -28.57 21.18 7.23
CA ARG A 42 -27.49 21.98 6.64
C ARG A 42 -26.48 21.00 6.03
N SER A 43 -26.35 20.99 4.70
CA SER A 43 -25.22 20.32 4.06
C SER A 43 -23.96 21.07 4.49
N SER A 44 -23.22 20.51 5.43
CA SER A 44 -21.88 21.00 5.74
C SER A 44 -21.05 20.85 4.47
N ASP A 45 -20.63 21.97 3.88
CA ASP A 45 -19.75 21.96 2.71
C ASP A 45 -18.46 21.22 3.07
N LEU A 46 -18.33 19.98 2.59
CA LEU A 46 -17.17 19.15 2.82
C LEU A 46 -15.99 19.73 2.02
N PHE A 47 -15.11 20.44 2.71
CA PHE A 47 -13.88 20.96 2.11
C PHE A 47 -12.88 19.83 1.87
N LYS A 48 -12.68 19.45 0.61
CA LYS A 48 -11.72 18.40 0.23
C LYS A 48 -10.33 18.99 0.05
N LEU A 49 -9.37 18.49 0.84
CA LEU A 49 -7.95 18.83 0.68
C LEU A 49 -7.39 18.08 -0.53
N LYS A 50 -6.95 18.83 -1.55
CA LYS A 50 -6.38 18.26 -2.79
C LYS A 50 -4.85 18.23 -2.80
N GLN A 51 -4.24 19.00 -1.91
CA GLN A 51 -2.80 19.20 -1.87
C GLN A 51 -2.19 18.39 -0.74
N ASN A 52 -1.30 17.46 -1.11
CA ASN A 52 -0.57 16.63 -0.19
C ASN A 52 0.80 17.27 0.09
N PHE A 53 1.05 17.59 1.35
CA PHE A 53 2.31 18.16 1.83
C PHE A 53 3.21 17.13 2.53
N ARG A 54 2.75 15.88 2.67
CA ARG A 54 3.43 14.83 3.44
C ARG A 54 4.36 14.00 2.56
N THR A 55 3.99 13.81 1.29
CA THR A 55 4.72 13.04 0.29
C THR A 55 4.83 13.77 -1.05
N HIS A 56 5.63 13.22 -1.96
CA HIS A 56 5.91 13.80 -3.28
C HIS A 56 5.06 13.17 -4.39
N SER A 57 5.02 13.85 -5.54
CA SER A 57 4.15 13.52 -6.67
C SER A 57 4.29 12.08 -7.17
N SER A 58 5.50 11.53 -7.17
CA SER A 58 5.78 10.19 -7.72
C SER A 58 5.13 9.06 -6.90
N VAL A 59 5.13 9.15 -5.57
CA VAL A 59 4.39 8.21 -4.70
C VAL A 59 2.89 8.38 -4.88
N LEU A 60 2.41 9.62 -4.98
CA LEU A 60 0.98 9.90 -5.22
C LEU A 60 0.50 9.38 -6.57
N ASN A 61 1.33 9.47 -7.62
CA ASN A 61 0.99 8.93 -8.93
C ASN A 61 0.80 7.41 -8.87
N LEU A 62 1.65 6.70 -8.11
CA LEU A 62 1.47 5.27 -7.87
C LEU A 62 0.17 5.00 -7.07
N ALA A 63 -0.06 5.71 -5.97
CA ALA A 63 -1.28 5.57 -5.17
C ALA A 63 -2.55 5.85 -6.00
N GLN A 64 -2.51 6.87 -6.84
CA GLN A 64 -3.59 7.24 -7.76
C GLN A 64 -3.85 6.15 -8.80
N SER A 65 -2.82 5.43 -9.26
CA SER A 65 -3.01 4.30 -10.17
C SER A 65 -3.85 3.18 -9.53
N VAL A 66 -3.65 2.92 -8.24
CA VAL A 66 -4.42 1.95 -7.44
C VAL A 66 -5.84 2.46 -7.20
N LEU A 67 -5.99 3.73 -6.81
CA LEU A 67 -7.30 4.37 -6.62
C LEU A 67 -8.13 4.37 -7.90
N THR A 68 -7.49 4.54 -9.06
CA THR A 68 -8.15 4.48 -10.37
C THR A 68 -8.77 3.10 -10.63
N LEU A 69 -8.06 2.03 -10.27
CA LEU A 69 -8.60 0.66 -10.36
C LEU A 69 -9.76 0.46 -9.37
N LEU A 70 -9.62 0.94 -8.13
CA LEU A 70 -10.70 0.90 -7.13
C LEU A 70 -11.97 1.60 -7.62
N CYS A 71 -11.85 2.83 -8.12
CA CYS A 71 -12.99 3.59 -8.64
C CYS A 71 -13.61 2.96 -9.90
N HIS A 72 -12.81 2.23 -10.69
CA HIS A 72 -13.30 1.54 -11.88
C HIS A 72 -14.08 0.26 -11.54
N PHE A 73 -13.46 -0.63 -10.76
CA PHE A 73 -14.04 -1.95 -10.43
C PHE A 73 -15.08 -1.87 -9.31
N PHE A 74 -14.90 -0.97 -8.34
CA PHE A 74 -15.74 -0.86 -7.15
C PHE A 74 -16.20 0.59 -6.89
N PRO A 75 -16.88 1.25 -7.83
CA PRO A 75 -17.26 2.67 -7.73
C PRO A 75 -18.16 3.04 -6.54
N LYS A 76 -18.81 2.05 -5.92
CA LYS A 76 -19.68 2.23 -4.75
C LYS A 76 -18.96 1.98 -3.41
N SER A 77 -17.73 1.48 -3.41
CA SER A 77 -17.00 1.10 -2.19
C SER A 77 -15.98 2.15 -1.72
N VAL A 78 -15.86 3.26 -2.47
CA VAL A 78 -14.94 4.37 -2.23
C VAL A 78 -15.65 5.68 -2.54
N ASP A 79 -15.42 6.69 -1.70
CA ASP A 79 -15.89 8.05 -1.96
C ASP A 79 -15.24 8.61 -3.23
N LYS A 80 -15.99 9.37 -4.02
CA LYS A 80 -15.40 10.11 -5.15
C LYS A 80 -14.50 11.22 -4.61
N LEU A 81 -13.23 10.89 -4.44
CA LEU A 81 -12.17 11.82 -4.11
C LEU A 81 -11.52 12.30 -5.41
N GLU A 82 -11.20 13.60 -5.44
CA GLU A 82 -10.35 14.12 -6.49
C GLU A 82 -8.92 13.65 -6.27
N SER A 83 -8.16 13.51 -7.35
CA SER A 83 -6.76 13.09 -7.27
C SER A 83 -5.94 14.05 -6.41
N GLU A 84 -5.20 13.49 -5.46
CA GLU A 84 -4.25 14.27 -4.68
C GLU A 84 -3.08 14.72 -5.55
N THR A 85 -2.61 15.94 -5.31
CA THR A 85 -1.47 16.55 -5.98
C THR A 85 -0.43 16.99 -4.97
N SER A 86 0.84 16.93 -5.32
CA SER A 86 1.93 17.47 -4.50
C SER A 86 2.75 18.44 -5.33
N LEU A 87 3.21 19.50 -4.68
CA LEU A 87 4.15 20.46 -5.27
C LEU A 87 5.60 19.96 -5.23
N VAL A 88 5.87 18.89 -4.47
CA VAL A 88 7.19 18.31 -4.32
C VAL A 88 7.32 17.17 -5.31
N HIS A 89 8.38 17.21 -6.11
CA HIS A 89 8.80 16.09 -6.95
C HIS A 89 9.82 15.23 -6.21
N GLY A 90 9.78 13.92 -6.43
CA GLY A 90 10.70 12.97 -5.80
C GLY A 90 10.94 11.77 -6.69
N GLU A 91 11.75 10.83 -6.22
CA GLU A 91 12.11 9.66 -7.02
C GLU A 91 10.90 8.75 -7.33
N LEU A 92 10.96 8.02 -8.44
CA LEU A 92 9.96 6.99 -8.72
C LEU A 92 10.09 5.84 -7.71
N PRO A 93 8.97 5.28 -7.22
CA PRO A 93 8.96 4.01 -6.51
C PRO A 93 9.70 2.93 -7.30
N VAL A 94 10.40 2.05 -6.58
CA VAL A 94 11.20 0.98 -7.20
C VAL A 94 10.48 -0.34 -7.10
N LEU A 95 10.30 -0.99 -8.24
CA LEU A 95 9.85 -2.37 -8.29
C LEU A 95 11.07 -3.29 -8.33
N LEU A 96 11.14 -4.20 -7.37
CA LEU A 96 12.24 -5.11 -7.14
C LEU A 96 11.70 -6.52 -7.25
N GLN A 97 12.26 -7.32 -8.15
CA GLN A 97 11.82 -8.69 -8.38
C GLN A 97 12.97 -9.67 -8.20
N SER A 98 12.83 -10.63 -7.29
CA SER A 98 13.85 -11.66 -7.06
C SER A 98 13.22 -12.92 -6.47
N CYS A 99 13.60 -14.08 -6.98
CA CYS A 99 13.20 -15.37 -6.41
C CYS A 99 14.03 -15.80 -5.19
N ASP A 100 15.04 -15.02 -4.80
CA ASP A 100 15.86 -15.32 -3.61
C ASP A 100 15.08 -14.99 -2.32
N GLN A 101 14.66 -16.04 -1.62
CA GLN A 101 13.95 -15.91 -0.34
C GLN A 101 14.85 -15.43 0.81
N ASN A 102 16.18 -15.49 0.66
CA ASN A 102 17.14 -15.07 1.67
C ASN A 102 17.69 -13.67 1.41
N VAL A 103 17.06 -12.93 0.50
CA VAL A 103 17.64 -11.67 0.02
C VAL A 103 17.71 -10.60 1.12
N LEU A 104 16.74 -10.58 2.03
CA LEU A 104 16.78 -9.73 3.21
C LEU A 104 17.92 -10.18 4.14
N LYS A 105 18.04 -11.48 4.39
CA LYS A 105 19.14 -12.02 5.21
C LYS A 105 20.50 -11.58 4.66
N ASN A 106 20.71 -11.68 3.36
CA ASN A 106 21.97 -11.30 2.71
C ASN A 106 22.29 -9.81 2.91
N ILE A 107 21.29 -8.92 2.84
CA ILE A 107 21.48 -7.47 3.02
C ILE A 107 21.69 -7.09 4.50
N PHE A 108 20.91 -7.67 5.40
CA PHE A 108 20.92 -7.31 6.82
C PHE A 108 22.01 -8.02 7.63
N HIS A 109 22.50 -9.18 7.19
CA HIS A 109 23.53 -9.95 7.91
C HIS A 109 24.95 -9.82 7.33
N SER A 110 25.13 -9.53 6.03
CA SER A 110 26.48 -9.46 5.44
C SER A 110 27.32 -8.28 5.97
N ASN A 111 26.71 -7.34 6.69
CA ASN A 111 27.35 -6.11 7.15
C ASN A 111 27.81 -6.14 8.62
N VAL A 112 27.66 -7.26 9.33
CA VAL A 112 28.12 -7.42 10.72
C VAL A 112 29.66 -7.56 10.82
N GLY A 113 30.36 -7.71 9.69
CA GLY A 113 31.78 -8.11 9.67
C GLY A 113 32.85 -7.02 9.65
N ASN A 114 32.62 -5.79 9.14
CA ASN A 114 33.76 -4.95 8.70
C ASN A 114 33.73 -3.43 8.93
N SER A 115 32.83 -2.87 9.74
CA SER A 115 32.91 -1.44 10.12
C SER A 115 32.24 -1.17 11.46
N ASN A 116 32.79 -0.25 12.25
CA ASN A 116 32.35 0.15 13.61
C ASN A 116 30.93 0.77 13.69
N GLY A 117 30.02 0.45 12.77
CA GLY A 117 28.62 0.90 12.78
C GLY A 117 27.70 -0.25 12.34
N VAL A 118 26.58 -0.41 13.03
CA VAL A 118 25.54 -1.37 12.66
C VAL A 118 24.72 -0.75 11.53
N ILE A 119 24.66 -1.41 10.38
CA ILE A 119 23.83 -0.97 9.26
C ILE A 119 22.40 -1.48 9.51
N THR A 120 21.48 -0.58 9.88
CA THR A 120 20.09 -0.88 10.22
C THR A 120 19.12 0.06 9.52
N PHE A 121 17.87 -0.35 9.40
CA PHE A 121 16.78 0.58 9.07
C PHE A 121 16.70 1.64 10.19
N ARG A 122 16.65 2.93 9.82
CA ARG A 122 16.49 4.03 10.78
C ARG A 122 15.12 3.96 11.45
N ALA A 123 14.92 4.72 12.53
CA ALA A 123 13.64 4.81 13.25
C ALA A 123 12.42 5.22 12.38
N GLN A 124 12.66 5.81 11.20
CA GLN A 124 11.63 6.26 10.26
C GLN A 124 11.53 5.40 8.98
N GLN A 125 12.20 4.25 8.95
CA GLN A 125 12.10 3.29 7.84
C GLN A 125 11.36 2.04 8.32
N VAL A 126 10.54 1.43 7.46
CA VAL A 126 9.75 0.25 7.83
C VAL A 126 9.72 -0.79 6.70
N ILE A 127 9.68 -2.06 7.08
CA ILE A 127 9.28 -3.15 6.21
C ILE A 127 7.80 -3.44 6.48
N LEU A 128 6.96 -3.22 5.48
CA LEU A 128 5.55 -3.55 5.53
C LEU A 128 5.31 -4.92 4.91
N VAL A 129 4.65 -5.77 5.69
CA VAL A 129 4.22 -7.11 5.27
C VAL A 129 2.71 -7.24 5.38
N ARG A 130 2.17 -8.25 4.73
CA ARG A 130 0.73 -8.48 4.65
C ARG A 130 0.11 -8.89 5.98
N ASP A 131 0.62 -9.96 6.59
CA ASP A 131 0.06 -10.59 7.77
C ASP A 131 1.14 -10.94 8.80
N ASP A 132 0.73 -11.40 9.98
CA ASP A 132 1.65 -11.72 11.07
C ASP A 132 2.53 -12.95 10.74
N CYS A 133 2.10 -13.87 9.87
CA CYS A 133 2.93 -15.00 9.44
C CYS A 133 4.11 -14.53 8.58
N ALA A 134 3.84 -13.65 7.60
CA ALA A 134 4.90 -13.01 6.81
C ALA A 134 5.81 -12.13 7.68
N LYS A 135 5.25 -11.46 8.68
CA LYS A 135 6.02 -10.66 9.64
C LYS A 135 7.05 -11.52 10.39
N GLU A 136 6.64 -12.66 10.93
CA GLU A 136 7.54 -13.59 11.63
C GLU A 136 8.68 -14.06 10.73
N GLN A 137 8.36 -14.48 9.49
CA GLN A 137 9.35 -14.90 8.49
C GLN A 137 10.37 -13.81 8.16
N VAL A 138 9.92 -12.56 8.02
CA VAL A 138 10.82 -11.43 7.76
C VAL A 138 11.67 -11.10 8.98
N ILE A 139 11.10 -11.15 10.20
CA ILE A 139 11.85 -10.91 11.45
C ILE A 139 12.98 -11.93 11.63
N GLU A 140 12.78 -13.19 11.27
CA GLU A 140 13.84 -14.20 11.29
C GLU A 140 15.02 -13.86 10.36
N GLN A 141 14.75 -13.15 9.25
CA GLN A 141 15.77 -12.75 8.28
C GLN A 141 16.45 -11.42 8.59
N VAL A 142 15.76 -10.47 9.21
CA VAL A 142 16.30 -9.12 9.48
C VAL A 142 16.72 -8.92 10.93
N GLY A 143 16.28 -9.79 11.85
CA GLY A 143 16.55 -9.69 13.27
C GLY A 143 16.04 -8.38 13.86
N LYS A 144 16.88 -7.75 14.70
CA LYS A 144 16.57 -6.44 15.32
C LYS A 144 16.93 -5.26 14.42
N ASN A 145 17.42 -5.50 13.21
CA ASN A 145 17.98 -4.46 12.35
C ASN A 145 16.94 -3.67 11.55
N ALA A 146 15.66 -4.03 11.63
CA ALA A 146 14.58 -3.28 10.99
C ALA A 146 13.26 -3.34 11.75
N LEU A 147 12.47 -2.27 11.61
CA LEU A 147 11.08 -2.25 12.03
C LEU A 147 10.22 -2.99 11.01
N VAL A 148 9.54 -4.06 11.43
CA VAL A 148 8.64 -4.86 10.59
C VAL A 148 7.22 -4.74 11.14
N LEU A 149 6.30 -4.23 10.31
CA LEU A 149 4.89 -4.04 10.66
C LEU A 149 3.98 -4.67 9.61
N THR A 150 2.80 -5.12 10.05
CA THR A 150 1.72 -5.45 9.12
C THR A 150 1.04 -4.18 8.62
N ILE A 151 0.42 -4.22 7.44
CA ILE A 151 -0.28 -3.07 6.86
C ILE A 151 -1.38 -2.56 7.82
N ILE A 152 -2.11 -3.47 8.48
CA ILE A 152 -3.12 -3.10 9.47
C ILE A 152 -2.49 -2.29 10.62
N LYS A 153 -1.36 -2.77 11.16
CA LYS A 153 -0.66 -2.13 12.29
C LYS A 153 0.02 -0.81 11.92
N CYS A 154 0.25 -0.52 10.65
CA CYS A 154 0.82 0.76 10.20
C CYS A 154 -0.22 1.87 9.96
N THR A 155 -1.51 1.56 10.13
CA THR A 155 -2.60 2.52 9.96
C THR A 155 -2.40 3.73 10.89
N GLY A 156 -2.48 4.95 10.34
CA GLY A 156 -2.27 6.18 11.10
C GLY A 156 -0.80 6.55 11.37
N LEU A 157 0.15 5.69 10.96
CA LEU A 157 1.58 5.99 10.99
C LEU A 157 2.06 6.48 9.61
N GLU A 158 3.20 7.14 9.56
CA GLU A 158 3.87 7.53 8.32
C GLU A 158 5.38 7.33 8.47
N PHE A 159 6.03 6.92 7.39
CA PHE A 159 7.45 6.57 7.37
C PHE A 159 8.16 7.33 6.26
N GLN A 160 9.42 7.68 6.47
CA GLN A 160 10.27 8.28 5.43
C GLN A 160 10.39 7.30 4.27
N ASP A 161 10.84 6.08 4.57
CA ASP A 161 11.03 5.04 3.57
C ASP A 161 10.27 3.77 3.93
N VAL A 162 9.67 3.14 2.92
CA VAL A 162 8.86 1.93 3.06
C VAL A 162 9.38 0.87 2.09
N LEU A 163 9.64 -0.32 2.61
CA LEU A 163 9.78 -1.55 1.82
C LEU A 163 8.50 -2.37 1.97
N LEU A 164 7.68 -2.43 0.93
CA LEU A 164 6.55 -3.35 0.84
C LEU A 164 7.07 -4.71 0.36
N TYR A 165 6.97 -5.74 1.20
CA TYR A 165 7.61 -7.04 0.98
C TYR A 165 6.58 -8.16 0.75
N ASN A 166 6.66 -8.82 -0.40
CA ASN A 166 5.85 -9.98 -0.82
C ASN A 166 4.36 -9.84 -0.51
N PHE A 167 3.79 -8.68 -0.84
CA PHE A 167 2.37 -8.39 -0.69
C PHE A 167 1.51 -9.29 -1.61
N PHE A 168 1.96 -9.58 -2.84
CA PHE A 168 1.19 -10.31 -3.84
C PHE A 168 1.36 -11.85 -3.79
N GLU A 169 2.43 -12.37 -3.17
CA GLU A 169 2.78 -13.81 -3.18
C GLU A 169 1.74 -14.73 -2.52
N LYS A 170 1.05 -14.26 -1.47
CA LYS A 170 0.15 -15.09 -0.64
C LYS A 170 -1.26 -14.52 -0.52
N ALA A 171 -1.79 -13.89 -1.56
CA ALA A 171 -3.19 -13.47 -1.53
C ALA A 171 -4.09 -14.71 -1.27
N PRO A 172 -4.83 -14.78 -0.14
CA PRO A 172 -5.46 -16.03 0.35
C PRO A 172 -6.51 -16.66 -0.58
N LEU A 173 -6.93 -15.90 -1.58
CA LEU A 173 -7.91 -16.25 -2.61
C LEU A 173 -7.35 -15.63 -3.88
N GLU A 174 -7.25 -16.34 -5.01
CA GLU A 174 -6.82 -15.75 -6.28
C GLU A 174 -7.66 -14.49 -6.55
N PRO A 175 -7.12 -13.27 -6.36
CA PRO A 175 -7.96 -12.06 -6.32
C PRO A 175 -8.52 -11.69 -7.69
N GLY A 176 -8.21 -12.49 -8.72
CA GLY A 176 -8.46 -12.21 -10.11
C GLY A 176 -7.74 -10.95 -10.56
N TRP A 177 -6.49 -10.74 -10.13
CA TRP A 177 -5.68 -9.60 -10.54
C TRP A 177 -5.51 -9.50 -12.06
N GLU A 178 -5.75 -10.60 -12.78
CA GLU A 178 -5.78 -10.66 -14.24
C GLU A 178 -6.83 -9.73 -14.85
N VAL A 179 -7.89 -9.36 -14.12
CA VAL A 179 -8.88 -8.35 -14.57
C VAL A 179 -8.23 -6.97 -14.80
N VAL A 180 -7.05 -6.71 -14.22
CA VAL A 180 -6.27 -5.50 -14.53
C VAL A 180 -5.92 -5.45 -16.03
N TYR A 181 -5.67 -6.59 -16.68
CA TYR A 181 -5.42 -6.60 -18.12
C TYR A 181 -6.65 -6.19 -18.92
N GLU A 182 -7.86 -6.58 -18.51
CA GLU A 182 -9.11 -6.09 -19.11
C GLU A 182 -9.18 -4.56 -19.04
N PHE A 183 -8.92 -3.99 -17.86
CA PHE A 183 -8.89 -2.55 -17.67
C PHE A 183 -7.84 -1.88 -18.58
N MET A 184 -6.64 -2.45 -18.66
CA MET A 184 -5.56 -1.92 -19.49
C MET A 184 -5.91 -1.93 -20.99
N VAL A 185 -6.53 -2.99 -21.49
CA VAL A 185 -7.01 -3.06 -22.88
C VAL A 185 -8.09 -1.99 -23.12
N HIS A 186 -9.07 -1.88 -22.21
CA HIS A 186 -10.13 -0.87 -22.31
C HIS A 186 -9.60 0.57 -22.29
N LYS A 187 -8.47 0.82 -21.59
CA LYS A 187 -7.77 2.10 -21.56
C LYS A 187 -6.75 2.30 -22.69
N ASN A 188 -6.68 1.39 -23.68
CA ASN A 188 -5.70 1.39 -24.76
C ASN A 188 -4.23 1.40 -24.27
N LEU A 189 -3.98 0.87 -23.08
CA LEU A 189 -2.64 0.73 -22.49
C LEU A 189 -1.92 -0.51 -23.03
N LEU A 190 -2.67 -1.55 -23.42
CA LEU A 190 -2.14 -2.76 -24.06
C LEU A 190 -2.87 -3.02 -25.37
N GLY A 191 -2.14 -3.60 -26.34
CA GLY A 191 -2.76 -4.13 -27.54
C GLY A 191 -3.58 -5.37 -27.20
N ALA A 192 -4.78 -5.50 -27.77
CA ALA A 192 -5.71 -6.61 -27.50
C ALA A 192 -5.24 -8.02 -27.93
N ARG A 193 -3.96 -8.21 -28.28
CA ARG A 193 -3.48 -9.46 -28.87
C ARG A 193 -2.92 -10.40 -27.78
N SER A 194 -3.54 -11.58 -27.67
CA SER A 194 -3.07 -12.80 -27.01
C SER A 194 -3.06 -12.89 -25.48
N LEU A 195 -3.54 -11.88 -24.74
CA LEU A 195 -3.73 -12.03 -23.29
C LEU A 195 -5.09 -12.67 -23.01
N LYS A 196 -5.09 -13.82 -22.32
CA LYS A 196 -6.31 -14.40 -21.75
C LYS A 196 -6.50 -13.80 -20.35
N TYR A 197 -7.58 -13.06 -20.16
CA TYR A 197 -7.97 -12.53 -18.86
C TYR A 197 -9.47 -12.76 -18.64
N PRO A 198 -9.91 -13.03 -17.39
CA PRO A 198 -11.32 -13.13 -17.08
C PRO A 198 -11.97 -11.74 -17.13
N PRO A 199 -13.24 -11.62 -17.52
CA PRO A 199 -13.98 -10.37 -17.38
C PRO A 199 -14.27 -10.09 -15.91
N PHE A 200 -14.28 -8.81 -15.54
CA PHE A 200 -14.59 -8.39 -14.19
C PHE A 200 -16.03 -8.75 -13.80
N ASN A 201 -16.14 -9.51 -12.72
CA ASN A 201 -17.39 -9.81 -12.03
C ASN A 201 -17.29 -9.38 -10.56
N LYS A 202 -18.25 -8.56 -10.09
CA LYS A 202 -18.23 -7.98 -8.75
C LYS A 202 -18.26 -9.03 -7.63
N ASP A 203 -19.06 -10.08 -7.78
CA ASP A 203 -19.24 -11.09 -6.73
C ASP A 203 -18.00 -11.98 -6.61
N ARG A 204 -17.45 -12.39 -7.76
CA ARG A 204 -16.24 -13.23 -7.83
C ARG A 204 -14.97 -12.50 -7.41
N HIS A 205 -14.86 -11.21 -7.71
CA HIS A 205 -13.67 -10.41 -7.40
C HIS A 205 -13.88 -9.49 -6.19
N SER A 206 -14.84 -9.78 -5.32
CA SER A 206 -15.10 -8.96 -4.14
C SER A 206 -13.86 -8.81 -3.24
N ALA A 207 -13.01 -9.83 -3.16
CA ALA A 207 -11.74 -9.80 -2.44
C ALA A 207 -10.74 -8.75 -2.98
N LEU A 208 -10.70 -8.53 -4.30
CA LEU A 208 -9.82 -7.55 -4.95
C LEU A 208 -10.03 -6.12 -4.42
N CYS A 209 -11.26 -5.80 -3.99
CA CYS A 209 -11.56 -4.51 -3.38
C CYS A 209 -10.72 -4.27 -2.12
N ASN A 210 -10.59 -5.29 -1.26
CA ASN A 210 -9.80 -5.19 -0.03
C ASN A 210 -8.30 -5.17 -0.34
N GLU A 211 -7.85 -5.99 -1.30
CA GLU A 211 -6.45 -5.97 -1.75
C GLU A 211 -6.00 -4.58 -2.21
N LEU A 212 -6.80 -3.95 -3.08
CA LEU A 212 -6.48 -2.64 -3.60
C LEU A 212 -6.52 -1.57 -2.49
N LYS A 213 -7.43 -1.70 -1.51
CA LYS A 213 -7.50 -0.81 -0.34
C LYS A 213 -6.26 -0.94 0.54
N GLU A 214 -5.85 -2.17 0.86
CA GLU A 214 -4.64 -2.42 1.67
C GLU A 214 -3.39 -1.94 0.93
N LEU A 215 -3.28 -2.20 -0.37
CA LEU A 215 -2.18 -1.71 -1.19
C LEU A 215 -2.13 -0.17 -1.22
N TYR A 216 -3.28 0.49 -1.35
CA TYR A 216 -3.37 1.95 -1.26
C TYR A 216 -2.90 2.47 0.09
N VAL A 217 -3.33 1.83 1.19
CA VAL A 217 -2.88 2.18 2.55
C VAL A 217 -1.36 2.05 2.65
N ALA A 218 -0.79 0.92 2.23
CA ALA A 218 0.65 0.66 2.27
C ALA A 218 1.47 1.71 1.50
N ILE A 219 1.07 2.03 0.26
CA ILE A 219 1.75 3.05 -0.56
C ILE A 219 1.70 4.42 0.12
N THR A 220 0.52 4.82 0.62
CA THR A 220 0.31 6.15 1.24
C THR A 220 0.95 6.30 2.61
N ARG A 221 1.56 5.25 3.19
CA ARG A 221 2.42 5.40 4.38
C ARG A 221 3.78 6.03 4.07
N THR A 222 4.14 6.14 2.79
CA THR A 222 5.47 6.55 2.36
C THR A 222 5.59 8.05 2.14
N ARG A 223 6.61 8.68 2.74
CA ARG A 223 6.91 10.12 2.58
C ARG A 223 8.01 10.43 1.56
N GLN A 224 8.99 9.55 1.37
CA GLN A 224 10.16 9.79 0.51
C GLN A 224 10.53 8.66 -0.45
N ARG A 225 10.77 7.42 0.03
CA ARG A 225 11.17 6.32 -0.87
C ARG A 225 10.32 5.08 -0.65
N LEU A 226 9.74 4.58 -1.74
CA LEU A 226 8.98 3.35 -1.75
C LEU A 226 9.72 2.30 -2.56
N TRP A 227 9.93 1.14 -1.96
CA TRP A 227 10.38 -0.07 -2.62
C TRP A 227 9.28 -1.13 -2.52
N VAL A 228 8.95 -1.75 -3.64
CA VAL A 228 8.02 -2.88 -3.71
C VAL A 228 8.84 -4.10 -4.11
N PHE A 229 9.06 -5.01 -3.16
CA PHE A 229 9.78 -6.25 -3.38
C PHE A 229 8.81 -7.41 -3.51
N GLU A 230 8.94 -8.18 -4.60
CA GLU A 230 8.06 -9.30 -4.89
C GLU A 230 8.84 -10.47 -5.50
N SER A 231 8.53 -11.68 -5.03
CA SER A 231 9.15 -12.91 -5.56
C SER A 231 8.56 -13.34 -6.90
N ILE A 232 7.29 -13.00 -7.13
CA ILE A 232 6.53 -13.40 -8.31
C ILE A 232 6.14 -12.20 -9.17
N SER A 233 5.99 -12.43 -10.47
CA SER A 233 5.45 -11.41 -11.37
C SER A 233 3.96 -11.19 -11.10
N HIS A 234 3.49 -9.96 -11.32
CA HIS A 234 2.11 -9.59 -11.02
C HIS A 234 1.51 -8.64 -12.09
N PRO A 235 0.21 -8.75 -12.44
CA PRO A 235 -0.42 -7.89 -13.45
C PRO A 235 -0.29 -6.38 -13.18
N LEU A 236 -0.28 -5.97 -11.91
CA LEU A 236 -0.07 -4.57 -11.55
C LEU A 236 1.30 -4.03 -11.98
N PHE A 237 2.32 -4.89 -12.09
CA PHE A 237 3.65 -4.42 -12.50
C PHE A 237 3.63 -3.97 -13.95
N ASP A 238 2.96 -4.73 -14.82
CA ASP A 238 2.77 -4.35 -16.22
C ASP A 238 1.95 -3.07 -16.34
N TYR A 239 0.92 -2.93 -15.51
CA TYR A 239 0.15 -1.71 -15.39
C TYR A 239 1.01 -0.50 -15.00
N TRP A 240 1.78 -0.60 -13.92
CA TRP A 240 2.63 0.48 -13.42
C TRP A 240 3.77 0.82 -14.38
N LYS A 241 4.41 -0.20 -14.98
CA LYS A 241 5.42 -0.01 -16.04
C LYS A 241 4.84 0.76 -17.21
N LYS A 242 3.63 0.42 -17.65
CA LYS A 242 2.98 1.07 -18.79
C LYS A 242 2.59 2.51 -18.50
N LEU A 243 2.21 2.82 -17.25
CA LEU A 243 1.96 4.19 -16.80
C LEU A 243 3.25 5.00 -16.55
N GLY A 244 4.41 4.36 -16.46
CA GLY A 244 5.67 5.03 -16.14
C GLY A 244 5.75 5.54 -14.70
N VAL A 245 5.02 4.91 -13.77
CA VAL A 245 4.95 5.34 -12.35
C VAL A 245 5.90 4.59 -11.43
N VAL A 246 6.71 3.68 -11.98
CA VAL A 246 7.73 2.91 -11.24
C VAL A 246 9.03 2.85 -12.03
N LYS A 247 10.16 2.74 -11.33
CA LYS A 247 11.45 2.33 -11.89
C LYS A 247 11.71 0.86 -11.58
N LEU A 248 12.33 0.13 -12.51
CA LEU A 248 12.81 -1.21 -12.25
C LEU A 248 14.15 -1.13 -11.50
N GLY A 249 14.32 -1.96 -10.48
CA GLY A 249 15.57 -2.14 -9.79
C GLY A 249 15.93 -3.62 -9.72
N GLU A 250 17.23 -3.90 -9.67
CA GLU A 250 17.71 -5.21 -9.25
C GLU A 250 17.88 -5.17 -7.73
N PHE A 251 17.38 -6.20 -7.06
CA PHE A 251 17.57 -6.34 -5.61
C PHE A 251 18.90 -7.04 -5.35
N ASP A 252 19.99 -6.30 -5.54
CA ASP A 252 21.36 -6.76 -5.29
C ASP A 252 21.94 -6.11 -4.02
N PHE A 253 23.14 -6.55 -3.61
CA PHE A 253 23.80 -6.02 -2.41
C PHE A 253 24.13 -4.52 -2.53
N SER A 254 24.43 -4.04 -3.75
CA SER A 254 24.76 -2.63 -3.98
C SER A 254 23.53 -1.73 -3.80
N PHE A 255 22.37 -2.19 -4.29
CA PHE A 255 21.07 -1.54 -4.10
C PHE A 255 20.61 -1.61 -2.64
N GLY A 256 20.74 -2.79 -2.01
CA GLY A 256 20.44 -3.00 -0.59
C GLY A 256 21.22 -2.06 0.32
N SER A 257 22.50 -1.84 0.01
CA SER A 257 23.36 -0.90 0.74
C SER A 257 22.96 0.57 0.55
N GLY A 258 22.21 0.91 -0.51
CA GLY A 258 21.62 2.25 -0.71
C GLY A 258 20.22 2.43 -0.08
N MET A 259 19.50 1.31 0.13
CA MET A 259 18.27 1.29 0.94
C MET A 259 18.59 1.49 2.42
N LEU A 260 19.64 0.81 2.87
CA LEU A 260 20.16 0.90 4.22
C LEU A 260 21.00 2.18 4.38
N VAL A 261 20.58 3.08 5.27
CA VAL A 261 21.37 4.26 5.61
C VAL A 261 22.13 3.96 6.90
N PHE A 262 23.45 4.22 6.93
CA PHE A 262 24.25 4.10 8.15
C PHE A 262 23.58 4.86 9.31
N CYS A 263 23.13 4.13 10.32
CA CYS A 263 22.65 4.72 11.56
C CYS A 263 23.79 4.59 12.59
N LYS A 264 24.31 5.72 13.09
CA LYS A 264 25.21 5.66 14.24
C LYS A 264 24.41 5.14 15.44
N LEU A 265 25.00 4.21 16.20
CA LEU A 265 24.39 3.54 17.36
C LEU A 265 23.72 4.52 18.36
N GLU A 266 24.19 5.78 18.39
CA GLU A 266 23.69 6.87 19.23
C GLU A 266 22.26 7.35 18.89
N GLU A 267 21.81 7.23 17.63
CA GLU A 267 20.46 7.69 17.22
C GLU A 267 19.34 6.73 17.67
N TRP A 268 19.64 5.46 17.94
CA TRP A 268 18.65 4.45 18.31
C TRP A 268 18.19 4.59 19.77
N ASN A 269 19.11 4.95 20.67
CA ASN A 269 18.83 5.06 22.10
C ASN A 269 17.96 6.28 22.47
N LEU A 270 17.66 7.15 21.51
CA LEU A 270 16.80 8.33 21.70
C LEU A 270 15.32 8.07 21.34
N CYS A 271 14.99 6.90 20.81
CA CYS A 271 13.63 6.52 20.43
C CYS A 271 13.04 5.37 21.28
N GLY A 272 13.63 5.09 22.45
CA GLY A 272 13.13 4.13 23.44
C GLY A 272 12.17 4.75 24.43
#